data_AF-A0A7J6WAH9-F1
#
_entry.id   AF-A0A7J6WAH9-F1
#
_cell.length_a   1.000
_cell.length_b   1.000
_cell.length_c   1.000
_cell.angle_alpha   90.00
_cell.angle_beta   90.00
_cell.angle_gamma   90.00
#
_symmetry.space_group_name_H-M   'P 1'
#
loop_
_entity.id
_entity.type
_entity.pdbx_description
1 polymer ?
#
loop_
_entity_poly.entity_id
_entity_poly.type
_entity_poly.pdbx_seq_one_letter_code
_entity_poly.pdbx_strand_id
1 'polypeptide(L)'
;MAPTSKLISISLLWVVLLFGTLVLIQAKKSTEASKEVTNKVYFDVEIAGKPAGRIVIGLFGKTVPKTAENFRALCTGEKGIGKSGKPLHFKGSKFHRIIPSFMIQGGDFTLGDDHCYRLDGRHVVFGKVISGMDVVYKVEAEGNQSGTPKSNVIIADSGELPL
;
A
#
# COMPACT_ATOMS: atom_id res chain seq x y z
N MET A 1 -46.49 16.38 42.96
CA MET A 1 -45.89 17.03 41.77
C MET A 1 -44.42 16.61 41.69
N ALA A 2 -44.09 15.63 40.86
CA ALA A 2 -42.69 15.29 40.58
C ALA A 2 -42.09 16.37 39.66
N PRO A 3 -40.83 16.79 39.87
CA PRO A 3 -40.27 17.96 39.20
C PRO A 3 -39.99 17.62 37.74
N THR A 4 -40.80 18.17 36.85
CA THR A 4 -40.68 18.08 35.37
C THR A 4 -39.29 18.50 34.85
N SER A 5 -38.52 19.28 35.62
CA SER A 5 -37.14 19.68 35.29
C SER A 5 -36.12 18.54 35.28
N LYS A 6 -36.30 17.50 36.11
CA LYS A 6 -35.36 16.35 36.15
C LYS A 6 -35.49 15.45 34.92
N LEU A 7 -36.71 15.31 34.38
CA LEU A 7 -36.99 14.49 33.19
C LEU A 7 -36.42 15.11 31.90
N ILE A 8 -36.47 16.44 31.77
CA ILE A 8 -35.91 17.17 30.62
C ILE A 8 -34.38 17.04 30.58
N SER A 9 -33.72 17.13 31.74
CA SER A 9 -32.26 16.97 31.87
C SER A 9 -31.78 15.56 31.51
N ILE A 10 -32.48 14.52 31.99
CA ILE A 10 -32.15 13.13 31.66
C ILE A 10 -32.38 12.84 30.18
N SER A 11 -33.47 13.34 29.59
CA SER A 11 -33.76 13.22 28.15
C SER A 11 -32.64 13.84 27.29
N LEU A 12 -32.16 15.03 27.66
CA LEU A 12 -31.08 15.71 26.95
C LEU A 12 -29.75 14.93 27.01
N LEU A 13 -29.46 14.31 28.16
CA LEU A 13 -28.27 13.47 28.35
C LEU A 13 -28.29 12.24 27.43
N TRP A 14 -29.45 11.58 27.30
CA TRP A 14 -29.62 10.44 26.40
C TRP A 14 -29.50 10.82 24.93
N VAL A 15 -30.01 12.00 24.52
CA VAL A 15 -29.85 12.53 23.15
C VAL A 15 -28.37 12.78 22.82
N VAL A 16 -27.60 13.36 23.75
CA VAL A 16 -26.16 13.58 23.57
C VAL A 16 -25.39 12.25 23.46
N LEU A 17 -25.73 11.25 24.28
CA LEU A 17 -25.17 9.90 24.21
C LEU A 17 -25.51 9.19 22.88
N LEU A 18 -26.76 9.30 22.40
CA LEU A 18 -27.19 8.76 21.12
C LEU A 18 -26.48 9.42 19.94
N PHE A 19 -26.35 10.75 19.96
CA PHE A 19 -25.65 11.47 18.89
C PHE A 19 -24.15 11.17 18.90
N GLY A 20 -23.53 11.12 20.08
CA GLY A 20 -22.12 10.75 20.24
C GLY A 20 -21.82 9.33 19.75
N THR A 21 -22.66 8.35 20.09
CA THR A 21 -22.51 6.98 19.58
C THR A 21 -22.74 6.89 18.05
N LEU A 22 -23.70 7.63 17.50
CA LEU A 22 -23.93 7.69 16.05
C LEU A 22 -22.71 8.27 15.29
N VAL A 23 -22.10 9.35 15.82
CA VAL A 23 -20.88 9.95 15.25
C VAL A 23 -19.72 8.95 15.28
N LEU A 24 -19.53 8.24 16.39
CA LEU A 24 -18.50 7.19 16.51
C LEU A 24 -18.74 6.03 15.52
N ILE A 25 -20.00 5.62 15.34
CA ILE A 25 -20.37 4.57 14.38
C ILE A 25 -20.09 5.04 12.94
N GLN A 26 -20.42 6.28 12.59
CA GLN A 26 -20.13 6.84 11.27
C GLN A 26 -18.63 6.94 11.00
N ALA A 27 -17.82 7.38 11.96
CA ALA A 27 -16.36 7.46 11.84
C ALA A 27 -15.69 6.08 11.72
N LYS A 28 -16.20 5.07 12.44
CA LYS A 28 -15.70 3.69 12.32
C LYS A 28 -16.02 3.11 10.94
N LYS A 29 -17.23 3.34 10.42
CA LYS A 29 -17.66 2.86 9.09
C LYS A 29 -16.82 3.46 7.96
N SER A 30 -16.48 4.75 8.02
CA SER A 30 -15.64 5.40 7.02
C SER A 30 -14.19 4.90 7.04
N THR A 31 -13.67 4.51 8.21
CA THR A 31 -12.33 3.93 8.37
C THR A 31 -12.23 2.50 7.83
N GLU A 32 -13.29 1.70 7.96
CA GLU A 32 -13.33 0.36 7.37
C GLU A 32 -13.52 0.39 5.86
N ALA A 33 -14.37 1.31 5.35
CA ALA A 33 -14.58 1.48 3.92
C ALA A 33 -13.32 1.93 3.15
N SER A 34 -12.38 2.63 3.81
CA SER A 34 -11.12 3.05 3.20
C SER A 34 -10.04 1.95 3.16
N LYS A 35 -10.27 0.82 3.82
CA LYS A 35 -9.33 -0.33 3.86
C LYS A 35 -9.79 -1.53 3.04
N GLU A 36 -10.91 -1.41 2.33
CA GLU A 36 -11.45 -2.50 1.53
C GLU A 36 -10.52 -2.76 0.33
N VAL A 37 -10.01 -3.98 0.25
CA VAL A 37 -9.13 -4.43 -0.83
C VAL A 37 -10.00 -4.79 -2.04
N THR A 38 -9.86 -4.04 -3.13
CA THR A 38 -10.63 -4.26 -4.36
C THR A 38 -9.90 -5.08 -5.40
N ASN A 39 -8.57 -5.10 -5.36
CA ASN A 39 -7.73 -5.86 -6.28
C ASN A 39 -6.55 -6.43 -5.50
N LYS A 40 -6.06 -7.60 -5.92
CA LYS A 40 -4.87 -8.22 -5.35
C LYS A 40 -3.82 -8.32 -6.43
N VAL A 41 -2.60 -7.94 -6.12
CA VAL A 41 -1.45 -8.09 -7.01
C VAL A 41 -0.33 -8.80 -6.29
N TYR A 42 0.58 -9.41 -7.03
CA TYR A 42 1.70 -10.15 -6.46
C TYR A 42 3.02 -9.71 -7.07
N PHE A 43 4.08 -9.86 -6.25
CA PHE A 43 5.47 -9.77 -6.66
C PHE A 43 6.21 -11.02 -6.21
N ASP A 44 6.81 -11.72 -7.15
CA ASP A 44 7.80 -12.75 -6.87
C ASP A 44 9.17 -12.09 -6.79
N VAL A 45 9.80 -12.20 -5.63
CA VAL A 45 11.05 -11.50 -5.34
C VAL A 45 12.21 -12.49 -5.36
N GLU A 46 13.30 -12.07 -5.99
CA GLU A 46 14.59 -12.74 -5.97
C GLU A 46 15.63 -11.88 -5.24
N ILE A 47 16.42 -12.51 -4.37
CA ILE A 47 17.54 -11.89 -3.66
C ILE A 47 18.81 -12.63 -4.10
N ALA A 48 19.78 -11.91 -4.63
CA ALA A 48 21.04 -12.48 -5.14
C ALA A 48 20.82 -13.64 -6.13
N GLY A 49 19.78 -13.55 -6.96
CA GLY A 49 19.40 -14.58 -7.94
C GLY A 49 18.74 -15.83 -7.35
N LYS A 50 18.35 -15.81 -6.07
CA LYS A 50 17.60 -16.88 -5.41
C LYS A 50 16.17 -16.45 -5.12
N PRO A 51 15.15 -17.31 -5.33
CA PRO A 51 13.77 -16.98 -5.01
C PRO A 51 13.61 -16.76 -3.50
N ALA A 52 13.21 -15.55 -3.11
CA ALA A 52 13.00 -15.15 -1.72
C ALA A 52 11.56 -15.38 -1.24
N GLY A 53 10.61 -15.37 -2.19
CA GLY A 53 9.20 -15.67 -1.98
C GLY A 53 8.27 -14.71 -2.73
N ARG A 54 6.97 -14.81 -2.42
CA ARG A 54 5.91 -14.00 -3.03
C ARG A 54 5.35 -13.00 -2.02
N ILE A 55 5.30 -11.74 -2.41
CA ILE A 55 4.59 -10.67 -1.71
C ILE A 55 3.24 -10.48 -2.38
N VAL A 56 2.16 -10.46 -1.61
CA VAL A 56 0.82 -10.16 -2.11
C VAL A 56 0.34 -8.86 -1.52
N ILE A 57 -0.09 -7.95 -2.38
CA ILE A 57 -0.52 -6.59 -2.04
C ILE A 57 -1.99 -6.45 -2.39
N GLY A 58 -2.79 -6.03 -1.42
CA GLY A 58 -4.17 -5.61 -1.63
C GLY A 58 -4.24 -4.12 -1.92
N LEU A 59 -4.91 -3.73 -3.01
CA LEU A 59 -5.06 -2.35 -3.44
C LEU A 59 -6.41 -1.77 -3.01
N PHE A 60 -6.43 -0.49 -2.65
CA PHE A 60 -7.62 0.26 -2.20
C PHE A 60 -8.29 0.99 -3.38
N GLY A 61 -8.81 0.24 -4.37
CA GLY A 61 -9.39 0.84 -5.57
C GLY A 61 -10.64 1.70 -5.34
N LYS A 62 -11.37 1.50 -4.23
CA LYS A 62 -12.49 2.40 -3.86
C LYS A 62 -12.01 3.77 -3.37
N THR A 63 -10.87 3.83 -2.70
CA THR A 63 -10.32 5.08 -2.14
C THR A 63 -9.47 5.83 -3.15
N VAL A 64 -8.63 5.10 -3.90
CA VAL A 64 -7.67 5.69 -4.86
C VAL A 64 -7.70 4.94 -6.20
N PRO A 65 -8.81 5.00 -6.95
CA PRO A 65 -9.03 4.18 -8.14
C PRO A 65 -7.95 4.37 -9.20
N LYS A 66 -7.56 5.63 -9.49
CA LYS A 66 -6.54 5.94 -10.50
C LYS A 66 -5.16 5.38 -10.13
N THR A 67 -4.78 5.49 -8.86
CA THR A 67 -3.47 5.02 -8.38
C THR A 67 -3.43 3.50 -8.30
N ALA A 68 -4.49 2.88 -7.78
CA ALA A 68 -4.62 1.43 -7.72
C ALA A 68 -4.58 0.80 -9.12
N GLU A 69 -5.33 1.36 -10.07
CA GLU A 69 -5.36 0.88 -11.44
C GLU A 69 -4.02 1.04 -12.15
N ASN A 70 -3.33 2.16 -11.95
CA ASN A 70 -1.99 2.35 -12.49
C ASN A 70 -1.01 1.30 -11.94
N PHE A 71 -1.05 1.04 -10.63
CA PHE A 71 -0.19 0.02 -10.01
C PHE A 71 -0.51 -1.39 -10.52
N ARG A 72 -1.80 -1.74 -10.62
CA ARG A 72 -2.28 -3.01 -11.18
C ARG A 72 -1.79 -3.21 -12.62
N ALA A 73 -1.98 -2.22 -13.47
CA ALA A 73 -1.56 -2.29 -14.87
C ALA A 73 -0.04 -2.41 -15.05
N LEU A 74 0.75 -1.78 -14.16
CA LEU A 74 2.21 -1.96 -14.12
C LEU A 74 2.64 -3.32 -13.57
N CYS A 75 1.82 -3.97 -12.73
CA CYS A 75 2.07 -5.35 -12.29
C CYS A 75 1.81 -6.35 -13.41
N THR A 76 0.80 -6.14 -14.25
CA THR A 76 0.46 -7.04 -15.36
C THR A 76 1.26 -6.76 -16.64
N GLY A 77 1.77 -5.54 -16.81
CA GLY A 77 2.45 -5.12 -18.03
C GLY A 77 1.50 -4.93 -19.22
N GLU A 78 0.18 -4.92 -19.01
CA GLU A 78 -0.84 -4.88 -20.06
C GLU A 78 -0.79 -3.60 -20.92
N LYS A 79 -0.15 -2.54 -20.42
CA LYS A 79 0.00 -1.26 -21.13
C LYS A 79 1.11 -1.28 -22.19
N GLY A 80 1.84 -2.39 -22.32
CA GLY A 80 2.86 -2.56 -23.34
C GLY A 80 4.08 -1.67 -23.13
N ILE A 81 4.51 -0.96 -24.18
CA ILE A 81 5.72 -0.14 -24.19
C ILE A 81 5.37 1.32 -23.90
N GLY A 82 6.05 1.92 -22.93
CA GLY A 82 5.89 3.33 -22.56
C GLY A 82 6.55 4.27 -23.57
N LYS A 83 6.31 5.57 -23.40
CA LYS A 83 6.90 6.62 -24.26
C LYS A 83 8.44 6.63 -24.26
N SER A 84 9.06 6.06 -23.22
CA SER A 84 10.50 5.89 -23.09
C SER A 84 11.06 4.69 -23.86
N GLY A 85 10.23 3.93 -24.58
CA GLY A 85 10.63 2.71 -25.29
C GLY A 85 10.85 1.50 -24.39
N LYS A 86 10.61 1.62 -23.08
CA LYS A 86 10.70 0.54 -22.10
C LYS A 86 9.34 -0.05 -21.75
N PRO A 87 9.26 -1.35 -21.42
CA PRO A 87 8.01 -1.99 -21.02
C PRO A 87 7.48 -1.33 -19.73
N LEU A 88 6.18 -1.04 -19.70
CA LEU A 88 5.47 -0.54 -18.53
C LEU A 88 5.14 -1.71 -17.59
N HIS A 89 6.18 -2.35 -17.06
CA HIS A 89 6.06 -3.58 -16.28
C HIS A 89 7.06 -3.61 -15.12
N PHE A 90 6.63 -4.06 -13.94
CA PHE A 90 7.50 -4.20 -12.77
C PHE A 90 8.42 -5.42 -12.84
N LYS A 91 8.09 -6.42 -13.65
CA LYS A 91 8.95 -7.58 -13.88
C LYS A 91 10.34 -7.15 -14.36
N GLY A 92 11.37 -7.65 -13.68
CA GLY A 92 12.77 -7.34 -13.92
C GLY A 92 13.25 -6.03 -13.29
N SER A 93 12.37 -5.26 -12.63
CA SER A 93 12.79 -4.06 -11.90
C SER A 93 13.47 -4.43 -10.57
N LYS A 94 14.44 -3.62 -10.15
CA LYS A 94 15.19 -3.80 -8.91
C LYS A 94 14.66 -2.88 -7.80
N PHE A 95 14.84 -3.30 -6.56
CA PHE A 95 14.73 -2.40 -5.41
C PHE A 95 16.03 -1.62 -5.29
N HIS A 96 15.99 -0.33 -5.61
CA HIS A 96 17.18 0.52 -5.64
C HIS A 96 17.51 1.10 -4.26
N ARG A 97 16.52 1.20 -3.35
CA ARG A 97 16.75 1.76 -2.01
C ARG A 97 16.04 0.97 -0.92
N ILE A 98 16.81 0.47 0.06
CA ILE A 98 16.32 -0.34 1.18
C ILE A 98 16.94 0.20 2.47
N ILE A 99 16.12 0.84 3.30
CA ILE A 99 16.52 1.39 4.61
C ILE A 99 15.78 0.60 5.71
N PRO A 100 16.51 -0.20 6.51
CA PRO A 100 15.92 -0.93 7.63
C PRO A 100 15.22 0.00 8.62
N SER A 101 14.10 -0.47 9.18
CA SER A 101 13.23 0.26 10.10
C SER A 101 12.59 1.53 9.50
N PHE A 102 12.62 1.68 8.17
CA PHE A 102 12.06 2.85 7.51
C PHE A 102 11.24 2.49 6.27
N MET A 103 11.88 2.10 5.16
CA MET A 103 11.17 1.77 3.92
C MET A 103 12.02 0.98 2.92
N ILE A 104 11.31 0.27 2.04
CA ILE A 104 11.84 -0.40 0.85
C ILE A 104 11.26 0.32 -0.36
N GLN A 105 12.12 0.73 -1.27
CA GLN A 105 11.75 1.50 -2.45
C GLN A 105 12.24 0.78 -3.71
N GLY A 106 11.34 0.64 -4.67
CA GLY A 106 11.60 0.07 -5.99
C GLY A 106 10.75 0.76 -7.05
N GLY A 107 10.56 0.07 -8.17
CA GLY A 107 9.64 0.51 -9.22
C GLY A 107 10.22 1.53 -10.20
N ASP A 108 11.53 1.77 -10.20
CA ASP A 108 12.18 2.41 -11.35
C ASP A 108 12.43 1.38 -12.45
N PHE A 109 11.46 1.25 -13.35
CA PHE A 109 11.55 0.44 -14.58
C PHE A 109 12.09 1.25 -15.78
N THR A 110 12.32 2.56 -15.62
CA THR A 110 12.65 3.46 -16.74
C THR A 110 14.12 3.80 -16.87
N LEU A 111 14.84 4.04 -15.78
CA LEU A 111 16.25 4.39 -15.83
C LEU A 111 17.09 3.36 -15.07
N GLY A 112 16.53 2.75 -14.03
CA GLY A 112 17.27 1.82 -13.16
C GLY A 112 18.30 2.53 -12.30
N ASP A 113 18.21 3.86 -12.24
CA ASP A 113 19.21 4.77 -11.71
C ASP A 113 18.51 5.64 -10.66
N ASP A 114 19.17 5.83 -9.53
CA ASP A 114 18.70 6.37 -8.24
C ASP A 114 18.07 7.78 -8.25
N HIS A 115 17.60 8.28 -9.39
CA HIS A 115 16.82 9.51 -9.53
C HIS A 115 15.37 9.30 -9.10
N CYS A 116 15.18 8.94 -7.83
CA CYS A 116 13.90 9.21 -7.21
C CYS A 116 13.77 10.71 -7.01
N TYR A 117 12.79 11.31 -7.68
CA TYR A 117 12.30 12.65 -7.36
C TYR A 117 12.12 12.76 -5.85
N ARG A 118 12.74 13.79 -5.27
CA ARG A 118 12.69 14.07 -3.84
C ARG A 118 11.25 13.95 -3.36
N LEU A 119 11.07 13.18 -2.30
CA LEU A 119 9.76 12.91 -1.71
C LEU A 119 9.29 14.21 -1.03
N ASP A 120 8.66 15.11 -1.79
CA ASP A 120 8.17 16.43 -1.30
C ASP A 120 6.93 16.29 -0.38
N GLY A 121 6.88 15.24 0.46
CA GLY A 121 5.83 15.06 1.47
C GLY A 121 4.45 14.68 0.95
N ARG A 122 4.30 14.26 -0.32
CA ARG A 122 3.02 13.81 -0.90
C ARG A 122 3.10 12.36 -1.35
N HIS A 123 2.78 11.43 -0.47
CA HIS A 123 2.65 10.00 -0.81
C HIS A 123 1.22 9.55 -0.64
N VAL A 124 0.68 8.97 -1.70
CA VAL A 124 -0.67 8.43 -1.69
C VAL A 124 -0.55 6.98 -1.26
N VAL A 125 -1.06 6.64 -0.07
CA VAL A 125 -1.20 5.24 0.33
C VAL A 125 -2.32 4.62 -0.50
N PHE A 126 -2.00 3.55 -1.24
CA PHE A 126 -2.94 2.92 -2.18
C PHE A 126 -3.17 1.43 -1.96
N GLY A 127 -2.53 0.84 -0.95
CA GLY A 127 -2.69 -0.57 -0.64
C GLY A 127 -1.94 -0.98 0.61
N LYS A 128 -1.98 -2.28 0.90
CA LYS A 128 -1.27 -2.92 2.01
C LYS A 128 -0.80 -4.31 1.61
N VAL A 129 0.28 -4.78 2.23
CA VAL A 129 0.68 -6.18 2.12
C VAL A 129 -0.37 -7.05 2.84
N ILE A 130 -0.90 -8.04 2.14
CA ILE A 130 -1.88 -9.01 2.69
C ILE A 130 -1.24 -10.37 2.96
N SER A 131 -0.14 -10.70 2.26
CA SER A 131 0.65 -11.91 2.47
C SER A 131 2.09 -11.69 2.02
N GLY A 132 3.03 -12.47 2.54
CA GLY A 132 4.46 -12.36 2.19
C GLY A 132 5.22 -11.27 2.94
N MET A 133 4.76 -10.89 4.14
CA MET A 133 5.48 -9.94 4.99
C MET A 133 6.85 -10.49 5.45
N ASP A 134 6.99 -11.82 5.54
CA ASP A 134 8.27 -12.49 5.75
C ASP A 134 9.28 -12.19 4.64
N VAL A 135 8.81 -12.11 3.39
CA VAL A 135 9.65 -11.74 2.23
C VAL A 135 10.06 -10.27 2.32
N VAL A 136 9.14 -9.39 2.74
CA VAL A 136 9.45 -7.97 2.99
C VAL A 136 10.58 -7.84 4.02
N TYR A 137 10.52 -8.59 5.12
CA TYR A 137 11.59 -8.58 6.13
C TYR A 137 12.92 -9.15 5.62
N LYS A 138 12.88 -10.17 4.74
CA LYS A 138 14.10 -10.67 4.08
C LYS A 138 14.73 -9.61 3.18
N VAL A 139 13.92 -8.89 2.41
CA VAL A 139 14.42 -7.78 1.57
C VAL A 139 14.98 -6.66 2.44
N GLU A 140 14.30 -6.31 3.53
CA GLU A 140 14.77 -5.29 4.47
C GLU A 140 16.14 -5.63 5.08
N ALA A 141 16.41 -6.90 5.39
CA ALA A 141 17.68 -7.36 5.94
C ALA A 141 18.87 -7.14 4.97
N GLU A 142 18.60 -7.09 3.67
CA GLU A 142 19.58 -6.76 2.63
C GLU A 142 19.90 -5.25 2.55
N GLY A 143 19.16 -4.42 3.26
CA GLY A 143 19.36 -2.97 3.31
C GLY A 143 20.50 -2.51 4.24
N ASN A 144 20.77 -1.21 4.19
CA ASN A 144 21.67 -0.52 5.10
C ASN A 144 21.17 0.91 5.38
N GLN A 145 21.82 1.63 6.31
CA GLN A 145 21.43 3.00 6.66
C GLN A 145 21.63 4.01 5.52
N SER A 146 22.54 3.73 4.58
CA SER A 146 22.73 4.54 3.36
C SER A 146 21.57 4.35 2.36
N GLY A 147 20.82 3.27 2.48
CA GLY A 147 19.76 2.86 1.57
C GLY A 147 20.23 1.99 0.42
N THR A 148 21.53 1.83 0.17
CA THR A 148 22.01 0.98 -0.93
C THR A 148 21.89 -0.50 -0.54
N PRO A 149 21.19 -1.35 -1.33
CA PRO A 149 21.12 -2.78 -1.07
C PRO A 149 22.51 -3.44 -1.06
N LYS A 150 22.73 -4.40 -0.17
CA LYS A 150 23.95 -5.24 -0.15
C LYS A 150 23.99 -6.22 -1.33
N SER A 151 22.81 -6.71 -1.71
CA SER A 151 22.60 -7.70 -2.75
C SER A 151 21.59 -7.20 -3.76
N ASN A 152 21.65 -7.70 -4.99
CA ASN A 152 20.62 -7.41 -5.99
C ASN A 152 19.29 -8.03 -5.57
N VAL A 153 18.29 -7.18 -5.30
CA VAL A 153 16.91 -7.60 -5.05
C VAL A 153 16.06 -7.19 -6.23
N ILE A 154 15.44 -8.17 -6.89
CA ILE A 154 14.74 -8.01 -8.17
C ILE A 154 13.32 -8.58 -8.04
N ILE A 155 12.36 -7.92 -8.70
CA ILE A 155 11.03 -8.47 -8.92
C ILE A 155 11.13 -9.43 -10.12
N ALA A 156 11.24 -10.73 -9.86
CA ALA A 156 11.39 -11.76 -10.89
C ALA A 156 10.11 -11.95 -11.71
N ASP A 157 8.95 -11.83 -11.08
CA ASP A 157 7.65 -11.86 -11.74
C ASP A 157 6.64 -10.98 -11.00
N SER A 158 5.65 -10.48 -11.73
CA SER A 158 4.57 -9.67 -11.18
C SER A 158 3.27 -9.91 -11.92
N GLY A 159 2.14 -9.69 -11.25
CA GLY A 159 0.84 -9.82 -11.88
C GLY A 159 -0.33 -9.51 -10.96
N GLU A 160 -1.54 -9.76 -11.47
CA GLU A 160 -2.79 -9.64 -10.73
C GLU A 160 -3.26 -11.02 -10.27
N LEU A 161 -3.85 -11.09 -9.09
CA LEU A 161 -4.52 -12.27 -8.57
C LEU A 161 -6.04 -12.06 -8.58
N PRO A 162 -6.83 -13.12 -8.87
CA PRO A 162 -8.27 -13.07 -8.67
C PRO A 162 -8.61 -12.82 -7.20
N LEU A 163 -9.73 -12.14 -6.97
CA LEU A 163 -10.21 -11.79 -5.63
C LEU A 163 -10.73 -12.99 -4.85
#